data_AF-A0A9P5VCS1-F1
#
_entry.id   AF-A0A9P5VCS1-F1
#
_cell.length_a   1.000
_cell.length_b   1.000
_cell.length_c   1.000
_cell.angle_alpha   90.00
_cell.angle_beta   90.00
_cell.angle_gamma   90.00
#
_symmetry.space_group_name_H-M   'P 1'
#
loop_
_entity.id
_entity.type
_entity.pdbx_description
1 polymer ?
#
loop_
_entity_poly.entity_id
_entity_poly.type
_entity_poly.pdbx_seq_one_letter_code
_entity_poly.pdbx_strand_id
1 'polypeptide(L)'
;MASPNDQEAQQQLFTDTLLKLQIHAALAKENTHHNKSPLPLLAQSCSLLDNLPTTTTTTSWTAAQRILIDALKIDAWMALADGCIQTNDLIQAEAALQRLATLQDAAAGSFSWRAQKANKGNNNRRNKTTMSSDSSSNDTTASSTSSPGPTEEHRQAAEGLIQTWRKLCQVYTDMGKLDMTNNFNKRIQKMTNLLQDPVPSSTITAATSP
;
A
#
# COMPACT_ATOMS: atom_id res chain seq x y z
N MET A 1 -0.14 -4.33 -29.45
CA MET A 1 -0.40 -5.64 -28.82
C MET A 1 0.96 -6.25 -28.50
N ALA A 2 1.19 -6.69 -27.27
CA ALA A 2 2.46 -7.35 -26.90
C ALA A 2 2.61 -8.66 -27.71
N SER A 3 3.82 -8.99 -28.16
CA SER A 3 4.03 -10.25 -28.87
C SER A 3 3.91 -11.43 -27.89
N PRO A 4 3.54 -12.64 -28.35
CA PRO A 4 3.48 -13.83 -27.49
C PRO A 4 4.80 -14.10 -26.74
N ASN A 5 5.95 -13.80 -27.37
CA ASN A 5 7.27 -13.90 -26.76
C ASN A 5 7.47 -12.89 -25.61
N ASP A 6 6.88 -11.70 -25.71
CA ASP A 6 6.93 -10.70 -24.64
C ASP A 6 6.10 -11.14 -23.42
N GLN A 7 5.00 -11.85 -23.63
CA GLN A 7 4.19 -12.38 -22.53
C GLN A 7 4.91 -13.49 -21.76
N GLU A 8 5.56 -14.41 -22.47
CA GLU A 8 6.33 -15.51 -21.84
C GLU A 8 7.53 -14.97 -21.06
N ALA A 9 8.29 -14.02 -21.63
CA ALA A 9 9.42 -13.39 -20.94
C ALA A 9 9.01 -12.63 -19.66
N GLN A 10 7.85 -11.97 -19.68
CA GLN A 10 7.32 -11.26 -18.50
C GLN A 10 6.81 -12.23 -17.42
N GLN A 11 6.19 -13.34 -17.83
CA GLN A 11 5.77 -14.39 -16.90
C GLN A 11 6.97 -15.06 -16.23
N GLN A 12 8.05 -15.29 -16.99
CA GLN A 12 9.31 -15.80 -16.45
C GLN A 12 9.92 -14.80 -15.46
N LEU A 13 10.00 -13.52 -15.81
CA LEU A 13 10.52 -12.47 -14.92
C LEU A 13 9.74 -12.41 -13.60
N PHE A 14 8.41 -12.48 -13.67
CA PHE A 14 7.56 -12.50 -12.48
C PHE A 14 7.87 -13.71 -11.59
N THR A 15 7.93 -14.90 -12.19
CA THR A 15 8.18 -16.16 -11.48
C THR A 15 9.58 -16.17 -10.84
N ASP A 16 10.60 -15.75 -11.60
CA ASP A 16 11.97 -15.62 -11.11
C ASP A 16 12.07 -14.62 -9.95
N THR A 17 11.30 -13.53 -10.02
CA THR A 17 11.25 -12.55 -8.94
C THR A 17 10.65 -13.14 -7.68
N LEU A 18 9.52 -13.84 -7.77
CA LEU A 18 8.90 -14.51 -6.63
C LEU A 18 9.86 -15.55 -6.01
N LEU A 19 10.54 -16.33 -6.84
CA LEU A 19 11.52 -17.32 -6.38
C LEU A 19 12.68 -16.66 -5.63
N LYS A 20 13.25 -15.58 -6.19
CA LYS A 20 14.33 -14.83 -5.53
C LYS A 20 13.90 -14.24 -4.19
N LEU A 21 12.68 -13.70 -4.09
CA LEU A 21 12.15 -13.17 -2.84
C LEU A 21 12.00 -14.28 -1.79
N GLN A 22 11.54 -15.47 -2.17
CA GLN A 22 11.46 -16.63 -1.27
C GLN A 22 12.84 -17.08 -0.78
N ILE A 23 13.83 -17.12 -1.69
CA ILE A 23 15.22 -17.43 -1.33
C ILE A 23 15.77 -16.38 -0.35
N HIS A 24 15.58 -15.09 -0.62
CA HIS A 24 16.02 -14.02 0.28
C HIS A 24 15.37 -14.13 1.66
N ALA A 25 14.07 -14.46 1.73
CA ALA A 25 13.37 -14.65 2.99
C ALA A 25 13.92 -15.86 3.78
N ALA A 26 14.19 -16.98 3.11
CA ALA A 26 14.81 -18.15 3.73
C ALA A 26 16.22 -17.83 4.26
N LEU A 27 17.05 -17.17 3.45
CA LEU A 27 18.40 -16.75 3.83
C LEU A 27 18.38 -15.69 4.95
N ALA A 28 17.41 -14.78 4.96
CA ALA A 28 17.26 -13.79 6.03
C ALA A 28 16.93 -14.48 7.36
N LYS A 29 16.06 -15.50 7.33
CA LYS A 29 15.76 -16.32 8.51
C LYS A 29 17.01 -17.08 9.00
N GLU A 30 17.74 -17.71 8.09
CA GLU A 30 19.00 -18.38 8.43
C GLU A 30 20.03 -17.40 9.02
N ASN A 31 20.18 -16.21 8.44
CA ASN A 31 21.03 -15.15 8.98
C ASN A 31 20.65 -14.78 10.41
N THR A 32 19.35 -14.61 10.70
CA THR A 32 18.90 -14.32 12.07
C THR A 32 19.22 -15.46 13.04
N HIS A 33 19.11 -16.73 12.61
CA HIS A 33 19.54 -17.88 13.42
C HIS A 33 21.05 -17.89 13.70
N HIS A 34 21.86 -17.33 12.80
CA HIS A 34 23.30 -17.20 12.95
C HIS A 34 23.76 -15.83 13.46
N ASN A 35 22.87 -15.03 14.06
CA ASN A 35 23.17 -13.68 14.56
C ASN A 35 23.76 -12.73 13.50
N LYS A 36 23.47 -12.97 12.22
CA LYS A 36 23.82 -12.10 11.10
C LYS A 36 22.64 -11.19 10.78
N SER A 37 22.95 -9.99 10.29
CA SER A 37 21.92 -9.02 9.91
C SER A 37 21.13 -9.49 8.68
N PRO A 38 19.78 -9.49 8.73
CA PRO A 38 18.95 -9.75 7.56
C PRO A 38 18.82 -8.53 6.63
N LEU A 39 19.28 -7.34 7.05
CA LEU A 39 19.08 -6.08 6.33
C LEU A 39 19.59 -6.08 4.89
N PRO A 40 20.77 -6.62 4.56
CA PRO A 40 21.24 -6.64 3.18
C PRO A 40 20.29 -7.40 2.25
N LEU A 41 19.74 -8.52 2.70
CA LEU A 41 18.80 -9.34 1.94
C LEU A 41 17.45 -8.63 1.80
N LEU A 42 16.97 -7.98 2.86
CA LEU A 42 15.74 -7.17 2.80
C LEU A 42 15.89 -5.98 1.82
N ALA A 43 17.03 -5.29 1.84
CA ALA A 43 17.32 -4.20 0.90
C ALA A 43 17.39 -4.69 -0.55
N GLN A 44 18.00 -5.85 -0.80
CA GLN A 44 18.02 -6.48 -2.12
C GLN A 44 16.61 -6.85 -2.59
N SER A 45 15.75 -7.38 -1.71
CA SER A 45 14.34 -7.66 -2.02
C SER A 45 13.57 -6.40 -2.39
N CYS A 46 13.77 -5.29 -1.66
CA CYS A 46 13.17 -4.00 -1.96
C CYS A 46 13.60 -3.48 -3.35
N SER A 47 14.90 -3.54 -3.63
CA SER A 47 15.45 -3.14 -4.93
C SER A 47 14.93 -3.99 -6.08
N LEU A 48 14.87 -5.31 -5.90
CA LEU A 48 14.33 -6.24 -6.90
C LEU A 48 12.89 -5.88 -7.27
N LEU A 49 12.05 -5.62 -6.27
CA LEU A 49 10.66 -5.24 -6.46
C LEU A 49 10.51 -3.87 -7.13
N ASP A 50 11.34 -2.89 -6.76
CA ASP A 50 11.30 -1.54 -7.34
C ASP A 50 11.76 -1.50 -8.80
N ASN A 51 12.65 -2.41 -9.21
CA ASN A 51 13.12 -2.53 -10.58
C ASN A 51 12.15 -3.28 -11.51
N LEU A 52 11.04 -3.81 -10.98
CA LEU A 52 10.00 -4.40 -11.84
C LEU A 52 9.37 -3.31 -12.73
N PRO A 53 9.00 -3.65 -13.98
CA PRO A 53 8.33 -2.71 -14.88
C PRO A 53 7.14 -2.05 -14.19
N THR A 54 7.07 -0.72 -14.24
CA THR A 54 6.00 0.01 -13.58
C THR A 54 4.65 -0.31 -14.22
N THR A 55 3.64 -0.44 -13.36
CA THR A 55 2.28 -0.90 -13.69
C THR A 55 1.51 0.04 -14.62
N THR A 56 2.05 1.20 -14.97
CA THR A 56 1.42 2.18 -15.86
C THR A 56 1.88 2.09 -17.32
N THR A 57 3.00 1.42 -17.60
CA THR A 57 3.59 1.37 -18.96
C THR A 57 3.56 -0.01 -19.60
N THR A 58 3.26 -1.06 -18.83
CA THR A 58 3.24 -2.44 -19.35
C THR A 58 1.84 -3.03 -19.39
N THR A 59 1.35 -3.25 -20.60
CA THR A 59 0.10 -3.97 -20.90
C THR A 59 0.20 -5.47 -20.58
N SER A 60 1.36 -5.95 -20.11
CA SER A 60 1.69 -7.38 -19.97
C SER A 60 1.34 -7.99 -18.61
N TRP A 61 1.21 -7.20 -17.54
CA TRP A 61 0.91 -7.72 -16.21
C TRP A 61 -0.60 -7.95 -16.01
N THR A 62 -1.02 -9.10 -15.51
CA THR A 62 -2.41 -9.29 -15.09
C THR A 62 -2.74 -8.42 -13.87
N ALA A 63 -4.01 -8.08 -13.66
CA ALA A 63 -4.42 -7.32 -12.48
C ALA A 63 -4.01 -8.00 -11.16
N ALA A 64 -4.12 -9.34 -11.09
CA ALA A 64 -3.72 -10.12 -9.93
C ALA A 64 -2.22 -10.01 -9.63
N GLN A 65 -1.37 -10.08 -10.67
CA GLN A 65 0.08 -9.95 -10.49
C GLN A 65 0.47 -8.54 -10.00
N ARG A 66 -0.20 -7.49 -10.50
CA ARG A 66 0.04 -6.12 -10.04
C ARG A 66 -0.29 -5.97 -8.55
N ILE A 67 -1.45 -6.47 -8.13
CA ILE A 67 -1.88 -6.47 -6.73
C ILE A 67 -0.86 -7.22 -5.86
N LEU A 68 -0.40 -8.39 -6.30
CA LEU A 68 0.57 -9.17 -5.54
C LEU A 68 1.92 -8.45 -5.41
N ILE A 69 2.47 -7.86 -6.48
CA ILE A 69 3.71 -7.09 -6.39
C ILE A 69 3.55 -5.93 -5.42
N ASP A 70 2.45 -5.18 -5.52
CA ASP A 70 2.25 -4.01 -4.68
C ASP A 70 2.18 -4.41 -3.20
N ALA A 71 1.52 -5.53 -2.88
CA ALA A 71 1.53 -6.10 -1.54
C ALA A 71 2.95 -6.48 -1.09
N LEU A 72 3.70 -7.22 -1.93
CA LEU A 72 5.08 -7.62 -1.63
C LEU A 72 6.01 -6.40 -1.44
N LYS A 73 5.80 -5.32 -2.20
CA LYS A 73 6.51 -4.04 -2.03
C LYS A 73 6.25 -3.46 -0.65
N ILE A 74 4.98 -3.35 -0.26
CA ILE A 74 4.60 -2.80 1.05
C ILE A 74 5.25 -3.64 2.16
N ASP A 75 5.13 -4.97 2.09
CA ASP A 75 5.69 -5.87 3.11
C ASP A 75 7.21 -5.78 3.19
N ALA A 76 7.90 -5.78 2.05
CA ALA A 76 9.37 -5.70 2.01
C ALA A 76 9.89 -4.38 2.57
N TRP A 77 9.30 -3.24 2.16
CA TRP A 77 9.71 -1.92 2.63
C TRP A 77 9.38 -1.71 4.11
N MET A 78 8.27 -2.27 4.60
CA MET A 78 7.93 -2.25 6.02
C MET A 78 8.91 -3.08 6.85
N ALA A 79 9.24 -4.29 6.41
CA ALA A 79 10.23 -5.14 7.06
C ALA A 79 11.63 -4.49 7.10
N LEU A 80 12.03 -3.83 6.01
CA LEU A 80 13.29 -3.09 5.95
C LEU A 80 13.29 -1.92 6.96
N ALA A 81 12.22 -1.12 6.99
CA ALA A 81 12.10 -0.01 7.94
C ALA A 81 12.20 -0.50 9.40
N ASP A 82 11.44 -1.55 9.74
CA ASP A 82 11.46 -2.16 11.08
C ASP A 82 12.85 -2.69 11.45
N GLY A 83 13.54 -3.33 10.52
CA GLY A 83 14.90 -3.82 10.74
C GLY A 83 15.90 -2.68 10.96
N CYS A 84 15.83 -1.63 10.15
CA CYS A 84 16.70 -0.46 10.28
C CYS A 84 16.48 0.26 11.61
N ILE A 85 15.23 0.37 12.09
CA ILE A 85 14.92 0.92 13.42
C ILE A 85 15.58 0.07 14.52
N GLN A 86 15.49 -1.26 14.42
CA GLN A 86 16.10 -2.16 15.42
C GLN A 86 17.63 -2.03 15.49
N THR A 87 18.29 -1.79 14.35
CA THR A 87 19.74 -1.56 14.30
C THR A 87 20.13 -0.09 14.48
N ASN A 88 19.17 0.79 14.80
CA ASN A 88 19.35 2.23 14.94
C ASN A 88 19.92 2.93 13.69
N ASP A 89 19.71 2.37 12.51
CA ASP A 89 20.01 3.02 11.22
C ASP A 89 18.82 3.89 10.80
N LEU A 90 18.72 5.07 11.41
CA LEU A 90 17.56 5.94 11.26
C LEU A 90 17.47 6.55 9.85
N ILE A 91 18.58 6.73 9.16
CA ILE A 91 18.60 7.27 7.79
C ILE A 91 17.92 6.29 6.84
N GLN A 92 18.29 5.01 6.91
CA GLN A 92 17.66 3.98 6.08
C GLN A 92 16.22 3.71 6.50
N ALA A 93 15.90 3.78 7.79
CA ALA A 93 14.53 3.65 8.28
C ALA A 93 13.63 4.78 7.72
N GLU A 94 14.09 6.02 7.74
CA GLU A 94 13.36 7.16 7.17
C GLU A 94 13.18 7.03 5.66
N ALA A 95 14.24 6.62 4.93
CA ALA A 95 14.16 6.40 3.49
C ALA A 95 13.12 5.32 3.14
N ALA A 96 13.11 4.20 3.87
CA ALA A 96 12.12 3.13 3.71
C ALA A 96 10.69 3.62 3.99
N LEU A 97 10.49 4.39 5.06
CA LEU A 97 9.19 4.98 5.39
C LEU A 97 8.73 6.02 4.36
N GLN A 98 9.64 6.80 3.80
CA GLN A 98 9.34 7.72 2.71
C GLN A 98 8.89 6.95 1.46
N ARG A 99 9.52 5.81 1.17
CA ARG A 99 9.10 4.94 0.07
C ARG A 99 7.69 4.37 0.30
N LEU A 100 7.38 3.92 1.51
CA LEU A 100 6.02 3.49 1.89
C LEU A 100 4.99 4.61 1.75
N ALA A 101 5.36 5.84 2.09
CA ALA A 101 4.48 7.01 1.87
C ALA A 101 4.19 7.21 0.36
N THR A 102 5.18 7.06 -0.51
CA THR A 102 4.96 7.15 -1.97
C THR A 102 4.04 6.04 -2.49
N LEU A 103 4.16 4.82 -1.97
CA LEU A 103 3.28 3.70 -2.33
C LEU A 103 1.84 3.94 -1.82
N GLN A 104 1.71 4.51 -0.63
CA GLN A 104 0.43 4.89 -0.06
C GLN A 104 -0.26 6.00 -0.87
N ASP A 105 0.48 7.02 -1.29
CA ASP A 105 -0.04 8.14 -2.10
C ASP A 105 -0.39 7.68 -3.53
N ALA A 106 0.36 6.73 -4.09
CA ALA A 106 0.04 6.07 -5.34
C ALA A 106 -1.15 5.09 -5.23
N ALA A 107 -1.66 4.85 -4.01
CA ALA A 107 -2.73 3.90 -3.73
C ALA A 107 -2.41 2.49 -4.26
N ALA A 108 -1.16 2.06 -4.09
CA ALA A 108 -0.69 0.74 -4.48
C ALA A 108 -1.25 -0.36 -3.55
N GLY A 109 -1.60 -1.51 -4.11
CA GLY A 109 -1.98 -2.73 -3.36
C GLY A 109 -2.93 -2.48 -2.19
N SER A 110 -2.51 -2.85 -0.98
CA SER A 110 -3.31 -2.74 0.25
C SER A 110 -3.61 -1.30 0.69
N PHE A 111 -3.05 -0.29 0.03
CA PHE A 111 -3.39 1.13 0.23
C PHE A 111 -4.37 1.67 -0.82
N SER A 112 -4.78 0.87 -1.80
CA SER A 112 -5.67 1.28 -2.90
C SER A 112 -7.01 1.88 -2.47
N TRP A 113 -7.55 1.44 -1.34
CA TRP A 113 -8.79 1.98 -0.77
C TRP A 113 -8.71 3.47 -0.42
N ARG A 114 -7.52 4.02 -0.16
CA ARG A 114 -7.35 5.46 0.13
C ARG A 114 -7.63 6.35 -1.07
N ALA A 115 -7.35 5.90 -2.30
CA ALA A 115 -7.63 6.70 -3.50
C ALA A 115 -9.14 6.95 -3.72
N GLN A 116 -10.00 6.05 -3.23
CA GLN A 116 -11.45 6.16 -3.44
C GLN A 116 -12.07 7.35 -2.70
N LYS A 117 -11.48 7.82 -1.59
CA LYS A 117 -11.99 8.97 -0.84
C LYS A 117 -11.59 10.31 -1.50
N ALA A 118 -10.42 10.38 -2.13
CA ALA A 118 -9.94 11.58 -2.82
C ALA A 118 -10.68 11.85 -4.16
N ASN A 119 -11.06 10.80 -4.90
CA ASN A 119 -11.78 10.95 -6.17
C ASN A 119 -13.24 11.44 -6.02
N LYS A 120 -13.83 11.31 -4.83
CA LYS A 120 -15.19 11.80 -4.55
C LYS A 120 -15.29 13.33 -4.53
N GLY A 121 -14.20 14.02 -4.18
CA GLY A 121 -14.14 15.49 -4.14
C GLY A 121 -13.90 16.14 -5.50
N ASN A 122 -13.33 15.41 -6.48
CA ASN A 122 -12.91 15.99 -7.75
C ASN A 122 -14.00 15.90 -8.84
N ASN A 123 -14.79 14.81 -8.85
CA ASN A 123 -15.91 14.67 -9.79
C ASN A 123 -17.05 15.67 -9.53
N ASN A 124 -17.27 16.06 -8.26
CA ASN A 124 -18.26 17.09 -7.91
C ASN A 124 -17.81 18.52 -8.23
N ARG A 125 -16.51 18.78 -8.41
CA ARG A 125 -16.01 20.10 -8.84
C ARG A 125 -15.99 20.23 -10.36
N ARG A 126 -15.74 19.16 -11.10
CA ARG A 126 -15.73 19.19 -12.57
C ARG A 126 -17.12 19.30 -13.20
N ASN A 127 -18.16 18.78 -12.55
CA ASN A 127 -19.55 18.92 -13.03
C ASN A 127 -20.22 20.26 -12.63
N LYS A 128 -19.57 21.14 -11.85
CA LYS A 128 -20.17 22.43 -11.45
C LYS A 128 -19.84 23.59 -12.42
N THR A 129 -18.95 23.40 -13.38
CA THR A 129 -18.56 24.45 -14.36
C THR A 129 -19.07 24.19 -15.77
N THR A 130 -20.04 23.30 -15.96
CA THR A 130 -20.62 23.06 -17.29
C THR A 130 -22.13 22.85 -17.18
N MET A 131 -22.85 23.92 -16.90
CA MET A 131 -24.26 24.04 -17.26
C MET A 131 -24.63 25.51 -17.48
N SER A 132 -24.54 25.91 -18.75
CA SER A 132 -25.63 26.67 -19.38
C SER A 132 -26.43 25.67 -20.21
N SER A 133 -27.70 25.52 -19.83
CA SER A 133 -28.87 25.05 -20.57
C SER A 133 -28.71 23.92 -21.59
N ASP A 134 -29.21 22.72 -21.27
CA ASP A 134 -30.45 22.23 -21.91
C ASP A 134 -30.97 20.95 -21.27
N SER A 135 -32.30 20.87 -21.20
CA SER A 135 -33.09 19.77 -20.67
C SER A 135 -32.85 18.45 -21.40
N SER A 136 -32.55 17.39 -20.66
CA SER A 136 -33.02 16.03 -20.98
C SER A 136 -33.03 15.19 -19.71
N SER A 137 -34.25 14.86 -19.29
CA SER A 137 -34.57 13.89 -18.25
C SER A 137 -33.98 12.53 -18.63
N ASN A 138 -32.98 12.08 -17.90
CA ASN A 138 -32.79 10.66 -17.64
C ASN A 138 -32.51 10.48 -16.15
N ASP A 139 -33.56 10.02 -15.47
CA ASP A 139 -33.58 9.55 -14.10
C ASP A 139 -32.64 8.34 -13.98
N THR A 140 -31.34 8.61 -13.87
CA THR A 140 -30.36 7.59 -13.56
C THR A 140 -30.31 7.55 -12.05
N THR A 141 -30.99 6.57 -11.46
CA THR A 141 -30.77 6.13 -10.10
C THR A 141 -29.28 5.78 -9.96
N ALA A 142 -28.47 6.79 -9.63
CA ALA A 142 -27.12 6.61 -9.17
C ALA A 142 -27.25 5.90 -7.83
N SER A 143 -27.30 4.58 -7.91
CA SER A 143 -27.25 3.70 -6.76
C SER A 143 -26.05 4.16 -5.94
N SER A 144 -26.34 4.64 -4.73
CA SER A 144 -25.34 5.10 -3.80
C SER A 144 -24.53 3.89 -3.37
N THR A 145 -23.58 3.47 -4.20
CA THR A 145 -22.62 2.44 -3.85
C THR A 145 -21.78 3.01 -2.73
N SER A 146 -22.18 2.67 -1.51
CA SER A 146 -21.36 2.76 -0.32
C SER A 146 -20.00 2.18 -0.67
N SER A 147 -18.95 3.00 -0.69
CA SER A 147 -17.58 2.50 -0.85
C SER A 147 -17.40 1.38 0.18
N PRO A 148 -16.99 0.17 -0.24
CA PRO A 148 -16.66 -0.85 0.72
C PRO A 148 -15.55 -0.28 1.61
N GLY A 149 -15.76 -0.35 2.93
CA GLY A 149 -14.75 0.07 3.89
C GLY A 149 -13.43 -0.69 3.72
N PRO A 150 -12.38 -0.35 4.47
CA PRO A 150 -11.12 -1.09 4.38
C PRO A 150 -11.35 -2.58 4.66
N THR A 151 -10.83 -3.44 3.78
CA THR A 151 -10.80 -4.89 3.97
C THR A 151 -9.85 -5.24 5.12
N GLU A 152 -9.89 -6.49 5.58
CA GLU A 152 -9.01 -6.96 6.64
C GLU A 152 -7.52 -6.81 6.29
N GLU A 153 -7.13 -7.15 5.05
CA GLU A 153 -5.76 -6.98 4.56
C GLU A 153 -5.32 -5.50 4.56
N HIS A 154 -6.24 -4.58 4.23
CA HIS A 154 -5.98 -3.15 4.29
C HIS A 154 -5.76 -2.67 5.73
N ARG A 155 -6.54 -3.20 6.67
CA ARG A 155 -6.41 -2.90 8.10
C ARG A 155 -5.07 -3.41 8.63
N GLN A 156 -4.73 -4.66 8.34
CA GLN A 156 -3.48 -5.28 8.79
C GLN A 156 -2.24 -4.53 8.27
N ALA A 157 -2.19 -4.21 6.98
CA ALA A 157 -1.07 -3.44 6.41
C ALA A 157 -0.95 -2.03 7.04
N ALA A 158 -2.09 -1.38 7.26
CA ALA A 158 -2.14 -0.06 7.90
C ALA A 158 -1.72 -0.09 9.37
N GLU A 159 -2.15 -1.11 10.11
CA GLU A 159 -1.78 -1.33 11.51
C GLU A 159 -0.29 -1.64 11.64
N GLY A 160 0.25 -2.49 10.74
CA GLY A 160 1.68 -2.75 10.65
C GLY A 160 2.49 -1.47 10.46
N LEU A 161 2.09 -0.62 9.49
CA LEU A 161 2.76 0.66 9.24
C LEU A 161 2.66 1.61 10.44
N ILE A 162 1.51 1.66 11.12
CA ILE A 162 1.34 2.44 12.37
C ILE A 162 2.31 1.94 13.43
N GLN A 163 2.47 0.62 13.59
CA GLN A 163 3.41 0.06 14.56
C GLN A 163 4.86 0.44 14.21
N THR A 164 5.27 0.37 12.95
CA THR A 164 6.60 0.84 12.50
C THR A 164 6.80 2.31 12.81
N TRP A 165 5.82 3.18 12.54
CA TRP A 165 5.89 4.59 12.90
C TRP A 165 5.98 4.81 14.41
N ARG A 166 5.27 4.03 15.23
CA ARG A 166 5.37 4.10 16.69
C ARG A 166 6.76 3.72 17.19
N LYS A 167 7.37 2.66 16.64
CA LYS A 167 8.75 2.27 16.97
C LYS A 167 9.73 3.41 16.69
N LEU A 168 9.66 4.02 15.51
CA LEU A 168 10.52 5.16 15.16
C LEU A 168 10.23 6.40 16.03
N CYS A 169 8.97 6.66 16.33
CA CYS A 169 8.55 7.74 17.23
C CYS A 169 9.14 7.57 18.64
N GLN A 170 9.18 6.34 19.15
CA GLN A 170 9.81 6.03 20.43
C GLN A 170 11.32 6.34 20.39
N VAL A 171 12.03 5.91 19.35
CA VAL A 171 13.46 6.22 19.21
C VAL A 171 13.69 7.73 19.17
N TYR A 172 12.86 8.49 18.44
CA TYR A 172 12.98 9.95 18.44
C TYR A 172 12.65 10.62 19.76
N THR A 173 11.72 10.05 20.53
CA THR A 173 11.42 10.48 21.88
C THR A 173 12.64 10.29 22.78
N ASP A 174 13.27 9.12 22.71
CA ASP A 174 14.47 8.78 23.49
C ASP A 174 15.67 9.67 23.12
N MET A 175 15.76 10.11 21.86
CA MET A 175 16.76 11.07 21.39
C MET A 175 16.42 12.54 21.70
N GLY A 176 15.27 12.85 22.30
CA GLY A 176 14.82 14.22 22.57
C GLY A 176 14.41 15.01 21.32
N LYS A 177 14.16 14.34 20.18
CA LYS A 177 13.72 14.98 18.92
C LYS A 177 12.20 15.19 18.90
N LEU A 178 11.73 16.16 19.68
CA LEU A 178 10.30 16.44 19.86
C LEU A 178 9.58 16.81 18.55
N ASP A 179 10.23 17.53 17.63
CA ASP A 179 9.62 17.91 16.35
C ASP A 179 9.30 16.68 15.47
N MET A 180 10.22 15.72 15.40
CA MET A 180 10.02 14.48 14.66
C MET A 180 8.93 13.62 15.32
N THR A 181 8.98 13.51 16.64
CA THR A 181 7.96 12.81 17.45
C THR A 181 6.56 13.36 17.16
N ASN A 182 6.41 14.68 17.16
CA ASN A 182 5.14 15.34 16.84
C ASN A 182 4.67 15.08 15.40
N ASN A 183 5.58 15.03 14.43
CA ASN A 183 5.24 14.70 13.03
C ASN A 183 4.71 13.27 12.90
N PHE A 184 5.42 12.29 13.47
CA PHE A 184 4.99 10.89 13.44
C PHE A 184 3.68 10.68 14.19
N ASN A 185 3.47 11.33 15.34
CA ASN A 185 2.20 11.26 16.06
C ASN A 185 1.02 11.79 15.22
N LYS A 186 1.19 12.89 14.48
CA LYS A 186 0.17 13.40 13.54
C LYS A 186 -0.12 12.40 12.42
N ARG A 187 0.91 11.74 11.86
CA ARG A 187 0.74 10.71 10.82
C ARG A 187 0.00 9.47 11.34
N ILE A 188 0.38 8.99 12.52
CA ILE A 188 -0.27 7.87 13.21
C ILE A 188 -1.74 8.18 13.45
N GLN A 189 -2.06 9.35 14.02
CA GLN A 189 -3.43 9.76 14.28
C GLN A 189 -4.25 9.84 12.99
N LYS A 190 -3.69 10.45 11.93
CA LYS A 190 -4.35 10.52 10.62
C LYS A 190 -4.69 9.13 10.07
N MET A 191 -3.75 8.18 10.13
CA MET A 191 -3.98 6.81 9.65
C MET A 191 -5.00 6.07 10.53
N THR A 192 -4.93 6.24 11.84
CA THR A 192 -5.83 5.59 12.80
C THR A 192 -7.27 6.04 12.59
N ASN A 193 -7.50 7.35 12.43
CA ASN A 193 -8.83 7.91 12.15
C ASN A 193 -9.42 7.35 10.85
N LEU A 194 -8.59 7.10 9.83
CA LEU A 194 -9.05 6.53 8.56
C LEU A 194 -9.44 5.05 8.67
N LEU A 195 -8.86 4.30 9.62
CA LEU A 195 -9.23 2.90 9.88
C LEU A 195 -10.51 2.77 10.73
N GLN A 196 -10.88 3.82 11.45
CA GLN A 196 -12.08 3.88 12.29
C GLN A 196 -13.33 4.27 11.50
N ASP A 197 -13.21 4.71 10.25
CA ASP A 197 -14.38 4.94 9.40
C ASP A 197 -15.17 3.61 9.25
N PRO A 198 -16.47 3.60 9.60
CA PRO A 198 -17.23 2.37 9.67
C PRO A 198 -17.35 1.72 8.29
N VAL A 199 -17.13 0.41 8.25
CA VAL A 199 -17.57 -0.44 7.15
C VAL A 199 -19.10 -0.27 7.08
N PRO A 200 -19.69 0.19 5.96
CA PRO A 200 -21.13 0.15 5.81
C PRO A 200 -21.53 -1.32 5.92
N SER A 201 -22.14 -1.67 7.06
CA SER A 201 -22.65 -3.01 7.31
C SER A 201 -23.61 -3.33 6.17
N SER A 202 -23.31 -4.37 5.40
CA SER A 202 -24.22 -4.86 4.37
C SER A 202 -25.48 -5.33 5.07
N THR A 203 -26.52 -4.50 5.08
CA THR A 203 -27.84 -4.91 5.54
C THR A 203 -28.32 -5.98 4.57
N ILE A 204 -28.21 -7.25 4.99
CA ILE A 204 -28.88 -8.37 4.33
C ILE A 204 -30.37 -8.07 4.45
N THR A 205 -30.95 -7.56 3.37
CA THR A 205 -32.40 -7.48 3.24
C THR A 205 -32.85 -8.91 3.01
N ALA A 206 -33.31 -9.56 4.08
CA ALA A 206 -34.04 -10.82 3.96
C ALA A 206 -35.25 -10.55 3.05
N ALA A 207 -35.24 -11.12 1.85
CA ALA A 207 -36.39 -11.12 0.98
C ALA A 207 -37.44 -12.04 1.61
N THR A 208 -38.41 -11.44 2.30
CA THR A 208 -39.64 -12.13 2.67
C THR A 208 -40.45 -12.32 1.39
N SER A 209 -40.51 -13.54 0.86
CA SER A 209 -41.41 -13.89 -0.24
C SER A 209 -42.84 -14.13 0.29
N PRO A 210 -43.89 -13.70 -0.42
CA PRO A 210 -45.28 -14.05 -0.12
C PRO A 210 -45.60 -15.51 -0.43
#